data_AF-A0A1V4Z4L4-F1
#
_entry.id   AF-A0A1V4Z4L4-F1
#
_cell.length_a   1.000
_cell.length_b   1.000
_cell.length_c   1.000
_cell.angle_alpha   90.00
_cell.angle_beta   90.00
_cell.angle_gamma   90.00
#
_symmetry.space_group_name_H-M   'P 1'
#
loop_
_entity.id
_entity.type
_entity.pdbx_description
1 polymer ?
#
loop_
_entity_poly.entity_id
_entity_poly.type
_entity_poly.pdbx_seq_one_letter_code
_entity_poly.pdbx_strand_id
1 'polypeptide(L)'
;MEILKTISYAGTMEVLAALGKGPKRFTEIMFETKLNPGILNRVLKTLITSGIVGRCGNDEGYELTEKGIKISLYILKIVEVSNNEKPENLALINILATRLEQVKSSPVS
;
A
#
# COMPACT_ATOMS: atom_id res chain seq x y z
N MET A 1 -10.55 8.85 13.00
CA MET A 1 -11.05 9.27 11.67
C MET A 1 -9.97 9.78 10.72
N GLU A 2 -8.82 10.28 11.19
CA GLU A 2 -7.76 10.79 10.29
C GLU A 2 -7.26 9.76 9.27
N ILE A 3 -7.13 8.50 9.68
CA ILE A 3 -6.73 7.43 8.75
C ILE A 3 -7.71 7.25 7.60
N LEU A 4 -9.02 7.37 7.85
CA LEU A 4 -10.05 7.28 6.82
C LEU A 4 -9.91 8.43 5.81
N LYS A 5 -9.59 9.64 6.29
CA LYS A 5 -9.31 10.80 5.43
C LYS A 5 -8.07 10.58 4.57
N THR A 6 -7.02 9.98 5.14
CA THR A 6 -5.79 9.64 4.41
C THR A 6 -6.07 8.65 3.28
N ILE A 7 -6.78 7.56 3.57
CA ILE A 7 -7.03 6.50 2.58
C ILE A 7 -8.11 6.86 1.56
N SER A 8 -9.03 7.78 1.89
CA SER A 8 -10.05 8.27 0.96
C SER A 8 -9.51 9.25 -0.08
N TYR A 9 -8.25 9.69 0.04
CA TYR A 9 -7.66 10.60 -0.93
C TYR A 9 -7.45 9.90 -2.27
N ALA A 10 -7.85 10.55 -3.38
CA ALA A 10 -7.77 9.98 -4.73
C ALA A 10 -6.35 9.50 -5.07
N GLY A 11 -6.25 8.29 -5.63
CA GLY A 11 -4.97 7.65 -5.95
C GLY A 11 -4.34 6.85 -4.81
N THR A 12 -4.85 6.97 -3.58
CA THR A 12 -4.27 6.28 -2.43
C THR A 12 -4.46 4.77 -2.53
N MET A 13 -5.64 4.31 -2.93
CA MET A 13 -5.93 2.88 -3.05
C MET A 13 -5.09 2.22 -4.13
N GLU A 14 -4.87 2.90 -5.24
CA GLU A 14 -4.02 2.45 -6.35
C GLU A 14 -2.57 2.33 -5.91
N VAL A 15 -2.06 3.30 -5.14
CA VAL A 15 -0.70 3.24 -4.57
C VAL A 15 -0.56 2.11 -3.55
N LEU A 16 -1.54 1.94 -2.66
CA LEU A 16 -1.54 0.83 -1.69
C LEU A 16 -1.59 -0.53 -2.39
N ALA A 17 -2.38 -0.66 -3.45
CA ALA A 17 -2.46 -1.89 -4.24
C ALA A 17 -1.16 -2.17 -5.00
N ALA A 18 -0.53 -1.15 -5.60
CA ALA A 18 0.77 -1.28 -6.26
C ALA A 18 1.85 -1.74 -5.29
N LEU A 19 1.97 -1.08 -4.13
CA LEU A 19 2.95 -1.40 -3.10
C LEU A 19 2.63 -2.69 -2.33
N GLY A 20 1.36 -3.13 -2.35
CA GLY A 20 0.95 -4.41 -1.80
C GLY A 20 1.61 -5.60 -2.49
N LYS A 21 1.94 -5.45 -3.79
CA LYS A 21 2.68 -6.45 -4.58
C LYS A 21 4.18 -6.52 -4.28
N GLY A 22 4.73 -5.52 -3.57
CA GLY A 22 6.14 -5.45 -3.21
C GLY A 22 6.71 -4.03 -3.29
N PRO A 23 8.00 -3.84 -2.92
CA PRO A 23 8.69 -2.57 -3.05
C PRO A 23 8.74 -2.09 -4.50
N LYS A 24 8.57 -0.78 -4.73
CA LYS A 24 8.57 -0.17 -6.07
C LYS A 24 9.20 1.22 -6.09
N ARG A 25 9.88 1.55 -7.19
CA ARG A 25 10.37 2.89 -7.50
C ARG A 25 9.22 3.83 -7.85
N PHE A 26 9.47 5.13 -7.74
CA PHE A 26 8.47 6.16 -8.07
C PHE A 26 7.87 5.98 -9.48
N THR A 27 8.70 5.74 -10.48
CA THR A 27 8.28 5.57 -11.88
C THR A 27 7.44 4.32 -12.09
N GLU A 28 7.78 3.21 -11.43
CA GLU A 28 7.00 1.97 -11.49
C GLU A 28 5.58 2.18 -10.92
N ILE A 29 5.48 2.85 -9.77
CA ILE A 29 4.18 3.20 -9.17
C ILE A 29 3.41 4.10 -10.12
N MET A 30 4.05 5.11 -10.71
CA MET A 30 3.43 6.02 -11.67
C MET A 30 2.85 5.28 -12.87
N PHE A 31 3.59 4.33 -13.45
CA PHE A 31 3.12 3.54 -14.59
C PHE A 31 1.96 2.62 -14.23
N GLU A 32 2.04 1.89 -13.10
CA GLU A 32 0.97 0.97 -12.68
C GLU A 32 -0.33 1.71 -12.31
N THR A 33 -0.21 2.83 -11.60
CA THR A 33 -1.36 3.58 -11.09
C THR A 33 -1.92 4.58 -12.10
N LYS A 34 -1.16 4.90 -13.16
CA LYS A 34 -1.45 5.97 -14.13
C LYS A 34 -1.63 7.35 -13.49
N LEU A 35 -1.18 7.54 -12.25
CA LEU A 35 -1.19 8.83 -11.59
C LEU A 35 -0.14 9.74 -12.19
N ASN A 36 -0.44 11.03 -12.32
CA ASN A 36 0.59 12.00 -12.69
C ASN A 36 1.60 12.21 -11.52
N PRO A 37 2.82 12.69 -11.80
CA PRO A 37 3.86 12.84 -10.78
C PRO A 37 3.45 13.71 -9.59
N GLY A 38 2.66 14.76 -9.82
CA GLY A 38 2.21 15.68 -8.76
C GLY A 38 1.27 15.02 -7.76
N ILE A 39 0.30 14.26 -8.25
CA ILE A 39 -0.63 13.50 -7.40
C ILE A 39 0.13 12.40 -6.67
N LEU A 40 0.93 11.60 -7.39
CA LEU A 40 1.69 10.51 -6.78
C LEU A 40 2.62 11.00 -5.66
N ASN A 41 3.34 12.10 -5.89
CA ASN A 41 4.20 12.71 -4.88
C ASN A 41 3.41 13.14 -3.63
N ARG A 42 2.22 13.71 -3.80
CA ARG A 42 1.36 14.11 -2.66
C ARG A 42 0.86 12.89 -1.88
N VAL A 43 0.42 11.85 -2.59
CA VAL A 43 -0.03 10.58 -1.98
C VAL A 43 1.11 9.95 -1.18
N LEU A 44 2.28 9.75 -1.81
CA LEU A 44 3.44 9.15 -1.16
C LEU A 44 3.88 9.96 0.06
N LYS A 45 3.97 11.30 -0.04
CA LYS A 45 4.28 12.15 1.12
C LYS A 45 3.29 11.92 2.27
N THR A 46 1.99 11.88 1.98
CA THR A 46 0.96 11.65 3.00
C THR A 46 1.07 10.26 3.63
N LEU A 47 1.30 9.22 2.81
CA LEU A 47 1.45 7.85 3.28
C LEU A 47 2.75 7.64 4.09
N ILE A 48 3.83 8.34 3.73
CA ILE A 48 5.09 8.33 4.47
C ILE A 48 4.91 9.03 5.82
N THR A 49 4.34 10.24 5.84
CA THR A 49 4.09 11.00 7.08
C THR A 49 3.18 10.23 8.05
N SER A 50 2.25 9.44 7.53
CA SER A 50 1.36 8.60 8.36
C SER A 50 1.98 7.25 8.77
N GLY A 51 3.21 6.94 8.35
CA GLY A 51 3.92 5.69 8.65
C GLY A 51 3.32 4.46 7.97
N ILE A 52 2.54 4.64 6.91
CA ILE A 52 1.94 3.56 6.10
C ILE A 52 2.95 3.05 5.06
N VAL A 53 3.74 3.96 4.50
CA VAL A 53 4.77 3.68 3.51
C VAL A 53 6.14 4.08 4.07
N GLY A 54 7.14 3.23 3.88
CA GLY A 54 8.54 3.50 4.15
C GLY A 54 9.33 3.74 2.86
N ARG A 55 10.53 4.29 3.00
CA ARG A 55 11.54 4.28 1.93
C ARG A 55 12.45 3.07 2.12
N CYS A 56 12.82 2.41 1.03
CA CYS A 56 13.80 1.33 1.07
C CYS A 56 15.19 1.88 1.45
N GLY A 57 15.99 1.10 2.18
CA GLY A 57 17.28 1.54 2.75
C GLY A 57 18.36 2.00 1.76
N ASN A 58 18.22 1.69 0.47
CA ASN A 58 19.15 2.10 -0.60
C ASN A 58 18.58 3.22 -1.49
N ASP A 59 17.56 3.96 -1.02
CA ASP A 59 16.84 4.99 -1.77
C ASP A 59 16.13 4.53 -3.07
N GLU A 60 16.17 3.23 -3.38
CA GLU A 60 15.57 2.70 -4.62
C GLU A 60 14.10 2.29 -4.48
N GLY A 61 13.30 3.06 -3.74
CA GLY A 61 11.85 2.94 -3.82
C GLY A 61 11.11 3.06 -2.49
N TYR A 62 9.86 2.60 -2.55
CA TYR A 62 8.87 2.71 -1.50
C TYR A 62 8.31 1.32 -1.20
N GLU A 63 7.97 1.08 0.05
CA GLU A 63 7.34 -0.17 0.47
C GLU A 63 6.28 0.08 1.55
N LEU A 64 5.32 -0.84 1.67
CA LEU A 64 4.41 -0.83 2.81
C LEU A 64 5.17 -1.21 4.09
N THR A 65 4.97 -0.43 5.15
CA THR A 65 5.36 -0.83 6.51
C THR A 65 4.46 -1.96 7.02
N GLU A 66 4.77 -2.56 8.17
CA GLU A 66 3.84 -3.51 8.81
C GLU A 66 2.45 -2.88 9.03
N LYS A 67 2.42 -1.61 9.46
CA LYS A 67 1.19 -0.81 9.60
C LYS A 67 0.47 -0.69 8.25
N GLY A 68 1.19 -0.40 7.18
CA GLY A 68 0.63 -0.30 5.84
C GLY A 68 0.04 -1.61 5.32
N ILE A 69 0.72 -2.73 5.55
CA ILE A 69 0.21 -4.06 5.17
C ILE A 69 -1.12 -4.35 5.88
N LYS A 70 -1.20 -4.11 7.20
CA LYS A 70 -2.43 -4.30 7.99
C LYS A 70 -3.57 -3.42 7.49
N ILE A 71 -3.30 -2.13 7.23
CA ILE A 71 -4.32 -1.21 6.73
C ILE A 71 -4.83 -1.65 5.36
N SER A 72 -3.94 -1.98 4.43
CA SER A 72 -4.32 -2.46 3.09
C SER A 72 -5.19 -3.72 3.16
N LEU A 73 -4.85 -4.67 4.05
CA LEU A 73 -5.67 -5.86 4.29
C LEU A 73 -7.07 -5.50 4.79
N TYR A 74 -7.19 -4.64 5.78
CA TYR A 74 -8.50 -4.27 6.33
C TYR A 74 -9.36 -3.54 5.31
N ILE A 75 -8.77 -2.68 4.47
CA ILE A 75 -9.53 -2.00 3.41
C ILE A 75 -10.02 -2.99 2.37
N LEU A 76 -9.18 -3.93 1.93
CA LEU A 76 -9.60 -4.95 0.96
C LEU A 76 -10.73 -5.82 1.52
N LYS A 77 -10.66 -6.22 2.79
CA LYS A 77 -11.75 -6.94 3.47
C LYS A 77 -13.06 -6.13 3.52
N ILE A 78 -12.98 -4.81 3.72
CA ILE A 78 -14.16 -3.94 3.65
C ILE A 78 -14.74 -3.95 2.22
N VAL A 79 -13.89 -3.89 1.20
CA VAL A 79 -14.31 -3.93 -0.21
C VAL A 79 -15.00 -5.26 -0.56
N GLU A 80 -14.49 -6.39 -0.08
CA GLU A 80 -15.11 -7.71 -0.27
C GLU A 80 -16.53 -7.75 0.30
N VAL A 81 -16.71 -7.30 1.54
CA VAL A 81 -18.03 -7.27 2.21
C VAL A 81 -19.00 -6.29 1.52
N SER A 82 -18.50 -5.36 0.69
CA SER A 82 -19.32 -4.36 0.00
C SER A 82 -19.97 -4.86 -1.31
N ASN A 83 -20.02 -6.18 -1.56
CA ASN A 83 -20.43 -6.80 -2.83
C ASN A 83 -19.62 -6.33 -4.06
N ASN A 84 -18.38 -5.90 -3.83
CA ASN A 84 -17.42 -5.50 -4.87
C ASN A 84 -16.23 -6.46 -4.90
N GLU A 85 -16.50 -7.75 -4.72
CA GLU A 85 -15.49 -8.79 -4.85
C GLU A 85 -14.96 -8.82 -6.27
N LYS A 86 -13.63 -8.72 -6.38
CA LYS A 86 -12.92 -8.90 -7.63
C LYS A 86 -11.80 -9.90 -7.42
N PRO A 87 -11.53 -10.81 -8.37
CA PRO A 87 -10.46 -11.81 -8.24
C PRO A 87 -9.10 -11.20 -7.90
N GLU A 88 -8.80 -10.00 -8.41
CA GLU A 88 -7.58 -9.27 -8.11
C GLU A 88 -7.46 -8.84 -6.64
N ASN A 89 -8.58 -8.58 -5.96
CA ASN A 89 -8.58 -8.20 -4.54
C ASN A 89 -8.24 -9.42 -3.66
N LEU A 90 -8.83 -10.58 -3.98
CA LEU A 90 -8.52 -11.85 -3.30
C LEU A 90 -7.04 -12.23 -3.44
N ALA A 91 -6.50 -12.11 -4.66
CA ALA A 91 -5.09 -12.36 -4.91
C ALA A 91 -4.20 -11.41 -4.09
N LEU A 92 -4.56 -10.13 -4.03
CA LEU A 92 -3.82 -9.13 -3.27
C LEU A 92 -3.90 -9.36 -1.75
N ILE A 93 -5.06 -9.79 -1.24
CA ILE A 93 -5.22 -10.17 0.17
C ILE A 93 -4.27 -11.31 0.54
N ASN A 94 -4.19 -12.34 -0.30
CA ASN A 94 -3.29 -13.47 -0.07
C ASN A 94 -1.82 -13.01 -0.07
N ILE A 95 -1.41 -12.17 -1.02
CA ILE A 95 -0.05 -11.61 -1.05
C ILE A 95 0.25 -10.83 0.24
N LEU A 96 -0.67 -9.96 0.66
CA LEU A 96 -0.48 -9.13 1.85
C LEU A 96 -0.48 -9.96 3.14
N ALA A 97 -1.29 -11.03 3.22
CA ALA A 97 -1.30 -11.94 4.37
C ALA A 97 0.05 -12.65 4.52
N THR A 98 0.58 -13.22 3.44
CA THR A 98 1.91 -13.85 3.42
C THR A 98 3.01 -12.86 3.81
N ARG A 99 2.98 -11.64 3.28
CA ARG A 99 3.96 -10.59 3.64
C ARG A 99 3.88 -10.21 5.11
N LEU A 100 2.68 -10.17 5.70
CA LEU A 100 2.52 -9.86 7.11
C LEU A 100 3.15 -10.94 8.00
N GLU A 101 3.06 -12.21 7.62
CA GLU A 101 3.73 -13.32 8.31
C GLU A 101 5.26 -13.20 8.23
N GLN A 102 5.79 -12.88 7.04
CA GLN A 102 7.23 -12.67 6.83
C GLN A 102 7.78 -11.56 7.74
N VAL A 103 7.11 -10.39 7.78
CA VAL A 103 7.54 -9.26 8.62
C VAL A 103 7.51 -9.61 10.12
N LYS A 104 6.56 -10.44 10.57
CA LYS A 104 6.51 -10.91 11.97
C LYS A 104 7.60 -11.93 12.31
N SER A 105 8.08 -12.67 11.32
CA SER A 105 9.11 -13.70 11.48
C SER A 105 10.55 -13.18 11.36
N SER A 106 10.74 -11.97 10.82
CA SER A 106 12.06 -11.32 10.79
C SER A 106 12.46 -10.84 12.19
N PRO A 107 13.59 -11.29 12.74
CA PRO A 107 14.07 -10.76 14.02
C PRO A 107 14.41 -9.29 13.85
N VAL A 108 13.96 -8.46 14.79
CA VAL A 108 14.47 -7.09 14.96
C VAL A 108 15.99 -7.22 15.11
N SER A 109 16.73 -6.81 14.08
CA SER A 109 18.19 -6.71 14.12
C SER A 109 18.60 -5.47 14.89
#